data_AF-A0AB38FBS2-F1
#
_entry.id   AF-A0AB38FBS2-F1
#
_cell.length_a   1.000
_cell.length_b   1.000
_cell.length_c   1.000
_cell.angle_alpha   90.00
_cell.angle_beta   90.00
_cell.angle_gamma   90.00
#
_symmetry.space_group_name_H-M   'P 1'
#
loop_
_entity.id
_entity.type
_entity.pdbx_description
1 polymer ?
#
loop_
_entity_poly.entity_id
_entity_poly.type
_entity_poly.pdbx_seq_one_letter_code
_entity_poly.pdbx_strand_id
1 'polypeptide(L)' 'MSTIIFDQLLPYLGAEGATYWAQLLMVDPV' A
#
# COMPACT_ATOMS: atom_id res chain seq x y z
N MET A 1 -3.48 -2.10 -12.84
CA MET A 1 -3.18 -1.36 -11.60
C MET A 1 -1.89 -1.91 -11.04
N SER A 2 -0.86 -1.09 -10.88
CA SER A 2 0.41 -1.55 -10.31
C SER A 2 0.23 -1.73 -8.80
N THR A 3 0.42 -2.95 -8.28
CA THR A 3 0.21 -3.34 -6.87
C THR A 3 1.51 -3.35 -6.05
N ILE A 4 2.62 -2.86 -6.62
CA ILE A 4 3.96 -2.98 -6.02
C ILE A 4 4.01 -2.48 -4.57
N ILE A 5 3.39 -1.33 -4.28
CA ILE A 5 3.35 -0.78 -2.91
C ILE A 5 2.52 -1.66 -1.98
N PHE A 6 1.37 -2.15 -2.45
CA PHE A 6 0.54 -3.08 -1.67
C PHE A 6 1.29 -4.38 -1.35
N ASP A 7 1.94 -4.97 -2.35
CA ASP A 7 2.70 -6.22 -2.20
C ASP A 7 3.89 -6.06 -1.24
N GLN A 8 4.51 -4.88 -1.21
CA GLN A 8 5.58 -4.57 -0.26
C GLN A 8 5.07 -4.39 1.18
N LEU A 9 3.86 -3.85 1.36
CA LEU A 9 3.29 -3.56 2.68
C LEU A 9 2.57 -4.76 3.29
N LEU A 10 2.06 -5.67 2.46
CA LEU A 10 1.28 -6.84 2.87
C LEU A 10 1.96 -7.71 3.96
N PRO A 11 3.27 -8.02 3.90
CA PRO A 11 3.94 -8.84 4.91
C PRO A 11 4.07 -8.15 6.27
N TYR A 12 3.99 -6.83 6.31
CA TYR A 12 4.26 -6.03 7.51
C TYR A 12 2.98 -5.52 8.18
N LEU A 13 1.96 -5.20 7.39
CA LEU A 13 0.75 -4.50 7.86
C LEU A 13 -0.55 -5.29 7.67
N GLY A 14 -0.46 -6.46 7.02
CA GLY A 14 -1.64 -7.22 6.61
C GLY A 14 -2.44 -6.51 5.51
N ALA A 15 -3.51 -7.14 5.05
CA ALA A 15 -4.26 -6.67 3.88
C ALA A 15 -4.91 -5.29 4.10
N GLU A 16 -5.44 -5.03 5.30
CA GLU A 16 -6.14 -3.79 5.60
C GLU A 16 -5.16 -2.61 5.71
N GLY A 17 -4.06 -2.79 6.43
CA GLY A 17 -3.01 -1.78 6.56
C GLY A 17 -2.29 -1.51 5.24
N ALA A 18 -1.98 -2.56 4.47
CA ALA A 18 -1.38 -2.41 3.14
C ALA A 18 -2.29 -1.64 2.19
N THR A 19 -3.62 -1.85 2.24
CA THR A 19 -4.58 -1.11 1.41
C THR A 19 -4.60 0.38 1.77
N TYR A 20 -4.69 0.71 3.05
CA TYR A 20 -4.71 2.10 3.52
C TYR A 20 -3.45 2.87 3.09
N TRP A 21 -2.28 2.31 3.36
CA TRP A 21 -1.00 2.94 3.05
C TRP A 21 -0.69 2.94 1.55
N ALA A 22 -1.07 1.90 0.80
CA ALA A 22 -0.94 1.91 -0.64
C ALA A 22 -1.82 2.98 -1.29
N GLN A 23 -3.05 3.18 -0.80
CA GLN A 23 -3.92 4.27 -1.26
C GLN A 23 -3.33 5.64 -0.93
N LEU A 24 -2.84 5.84 0.29
CA LEU A 24 -2.23 7.10 0.73
C LEU A 24 -1.04 7.47 -0.16
N LEU A 25 -0.09 6.53 -0.33
CA LEU A 25 1.15 6.74 -1.08
C LEU A 25 0.94 6.86 -2.60
N MET A 26 -0.16 6.33 -3.12
CA MET A 26 -0.48 6.38 -4.55
C MET A 26 -1.28 7.65 -4.93
N VAL A 27 -2.01 8.24 -3.97
CA VAL A 27 -2.78 9.48 -4.18
C VAL A 27 -1.94 10.73 -3.89
N ASP A 28 -1.04 10.67 -2.90
CA ASP A 28 -0.16 11.78 -2.54
C ASP A 28 1.28 11.29 -2.26
N PRO A 29 2.07 11.02 -3.33
CA PRO A 29 3.48 10.69 -3.18
C PRO A 29 4.27 11.96 -2.83
N VAL A 30 4.53 12.19 -1.54
CA VAL A 30 5.51 13.19 -1.05
C VAL A 30 6.93 12.78 -1.39
#